data_AF-A0A8J8CC43-F1
#
_entry.id   AF-A0A8J8CC43-F1
#
_cell.length_a   1.000
_cell.length_b   1.000
_cell.length_c   1.000
_cell.angle_alpha   90.00
_cell.angle_beta   90.00
_cell.angle_gamma   90.00
#
_symmetry.space_group_name_H-M   'P 1'
#
loop_
_entity.id
_entity.type
_entity.pdbx_description
1 polymer ?
#
loop_
_entity_poly.entity_id
_entity_poly.type
_entity_poly.pdbx_seq_one_letter_code
_entity_poly.pdbx_strand_id
1 'polypeptide(L)'
;MLKEIFASDYVLLDRIDSEECQCGTEISILLEEFIKYNSLKKALSNYQTRYAALNAEMYDLYMAVHGNAIVLSATLAELELKKEAIPGWMLERTKAILDEYLIFRGFR
;
A
#
# COMPACT_ATOMS: atom_id res chain seq x y z
N MET A 1 -25.18 10.13 -2.68
CA MET A 1 -24.28 9.08 -2.15
C MET A 1 -23.74 9.36 -0.74
N LEU A 2 -23.18 10.53 -0.38
CA LEU A 2 -22.79 10.83 1.03
C LEU A 2 -23.99 11.15 1.95
N LYS A 3 -25.05 11.77 1.42
CA LYS A 3 -26.28 12.10 2.18
C LYS A 3 -27.11 10.89 2.62
N GLU A 4 -27.02 9.75 1.93
CA GLU A 4 -27.83 8.56 2.23
C GLU A 4 -27.23 7.71 3.35
N ILE A 5 -25.92 7.78 3.57
CA ILE A 5 -25.22 6.98 4.59
C ILE A 5 -25.37 7.59 5.99
N PHE A 6 -25.56 8.91 6.07
CA PHE A 6 -25.67 9.67 7.32
C PHE A 6 -27.02 10.41 7.43
N ALA A 7 -28.04 9.97 6.68
CA ALA A 7 -29.34 10.63 6.63
C ALA A 7 -29.97 10.78 8.03
N SER A 8 -29.74 9.83 8.94
CA SER A 8 -30.21 9.93 10.33
C SER A 8 -29.49 11.01 11.14
N ASP A 9 -28.21 11.22 10.86
CA ASP A 9 -27.32 12.07 11.67
C ASP A 9 -27.49 13.55 11.26
N TYR A 10 -27.74 13.80 9.97
CA TYR A 10 -28.11 15.13 9.47
C TYR A 10 -29.52 15.57 9.88
N VAL A 11 -30.48 14.64 9.96
CA VAL A 11 -31.84 14.93 10.48
C VAL A 11 -31.84 15.30 11.96
N LEU A 12 -30.83 14.83 12.72
CA LEU A 12 -30.62 15.19 14.12
C LEU A 12 -30.08 16.63 14.26
N LEU A 13 -29.15 17.03 13.40
CA LEU A 13 -28.61 18.40 13.36
C LEU A 13 -29.71 19.43 13.03
N ASP A 14 -30.55 19.17 12.02
CA ASP A 14 -31.65 20.06 11.62
C ASP A 14 -32.69 20.28 12.74
N ARG A 15 -32.83 19.33 13.68
CA ARG A 15 -33.75 19.46 14.82
C ARG A 15 -33.15 20.26 15.98
N ILE A 16 -31.85 20.10 16.23
CA ILE A 16 -31.16 20.79 17.34
C ILE A 16 -31.02 22.28 17.05
N ASP A 17 -30.80 22.67 15.80
CA ASP A 17 -30.73 24.08 15.39
C ASP A 17 -32.10 24.80 15.42
N SER A 18 -33.22 24.05 15.49
CA SER A 18 -34.58 24.61 15.50
C SER A 18 -35.08 25.03 16.88
N GLU A 19 -34.40 24.62 17.95
CA GLU A 19 -34.72 25.01 19.33
C GLU A 19 -33.63 25.99 19.82
N GLU A 20 -33.97 27.28 20.00
CA GLU A 20 -33.09 28.33 20.54
C GLU A 20 -32.66 28.02 21.99
N CYS A 21 -31.77 27.06 22.17
CA CYS A 21 -31.15 26.70 23.44
C CYS A 21 -29.64 26.83 23.29
N GLN A 22 -28.99 27.57 24.20
CA GLN A 22 -27.53 27.72 24.22
C GLN A 22 -26.79 26.36 24.29
N CYS A 23 -27.44 25.34 24.88
CA CYS A 23 -26.96 23.95 24.89
C CYS A 23 -27.00 23.29 23.51
N GLY A 24 -27.93 23.70 22.64
CA GLY A 24 -28.07 23.21 21.28
C GLY A 24 -26.86 23.55 20.40
N THR A 25 -26.35 24.78 20.51
CA THR A 25 -25.18 25.22 19.71
C THR A 25 -23.91 24.43 20.05
N GLU A 26 -23.62 24.24 21.35
CA GLU A 26 -22.45 23.45 21.78
C GLU A 26 -22.57 21.97 21.38
N ILE A 27 -23.77 21.40 21.48
CA ILE A 27 -24.05 20.03 21.05
C ILE A 27 -23.95 19.89 19.52
N SER A 28 -24.44 20.86 18.75
CA SER A 28 -24.31 20.89 17.28
C SER A 28 -22.84 20.89 16.85
N ILE A 29 -21.99 21.72 17.47
CA ILE A 29 -20.55 21.75 17.19
C ILE A 29 -19.90 20.39 17.47
N LEU A 30 -20.21 19.78 18.63
CA LEU A 30 -19.66 18.47 18.98
C LEU A 30 -20.12 17.37 18.02
N LEU A 31 -21.36 17.43 17.52
CA LEU A 31 -21.88 16.49 16.53
C LEU A 31 -21.18 16.66 15.17
N GLU A 32 -20.96 17.89 14.71
CA GLU A 32 -20.20 18.15 13.48
C GLU A 32 -18.76 17.63 13.58
N GLU A 33 -18.09 17.89 14.70
CA GLU A 33 -16.74 17.37 14.95
C GLU A 33 -16.72 15.84 14.97
N PHE A 34 -17.73 15.21 15.57
CA PHE A 34 -17.87 13.75 15.60
C PHE A 34 -18.08 13.15 14.21
N ILE A 35 -18.95 13.75 13.39
CA ILE A 35 -19.18 13.33 12.00
C ILE A 35 -17.88 13.46 11.19
N LYS A 36 -17.19 14.60 11.33
CA LYS A 36 -15.90 14.83 10.68
C LYS A 36 -14.86 13.80 11.12
N TYR A 37 -14.75 13.53 12.42
CA TYR A 37 -13.86 12.51 12.98
C TYR A 37 -14.15 11.14 12.36
N ASN A 38 -15.41 10.71 12.30
CA ASN A 38 -15.78 9.43 11.73
C ASN A 38 -15.44 9.34 10.24
N SER A 39 -15.65 10.42 9.49
CA SER A 39 -15.28 10.47 8.07
C SER A 39 -13.76 10.30 7.87
N LEU A 40 -12.95 11.00 8.67
CA LEU A 40 -11.49 10.92 8.63
C LEU A 40 -10.99 9.54 9.06
N LYS A 41 -11.57 8.97 10.11
CA LYS A 41 -11.28 7.61 10.58
C LYS A 41 -11.54 6.57 9.49
N LYS A 42 -12.66 6.70 8.76
CA LYS A 42 -12.98 5.82 7.62
C LYS A 42 -11.99 5.98 6.48
N ALA A 43 -11.63 7.22 6.13
CA ALA A 43 -10.61 7.49 5.11
C ALA A 43 -9.25 6.88 5.51
N LEU A 44 -8.83 7.04 6.76
CA LEU A 44 -7.59 6.45 7.28
C LEU A 44 -7.59 4.93 7.18
N SER A 45 -8.68 4.27 7.57
CA SER A 45 -8.82 2.81 7.46
C SER A 45 -8.70 2.33 6.01
N ASN A 46 -9.28 3.07 5.05
CA ASN A 46 -9.14 2.77 3.63
C ASN A 46 -7.69 2.92 3.16
N TYR A 47 -6.99 3.99 3.58
CA TYR A 47 -5.57 4.18 3.23
C TYR A 47 -4.68 3.09 3.83
N GLN A 48 -4.92 2.69 5.08
CA GLN A 48 -4.19 1.60 5.73
C GLN A 48 -4.38 0.28 4.99
N THR A 49 -5.61 -0.02 4.55
CA THR A 49 -5.91 -1.23 3.77
C THR A 49 -5.17 -1.22 2.42
N ARG A 50 -5.21 -0.08 1.71
CA ARG A 50 -4.48 0.07 0.44
C ARG A 50 -2.97 -0.02 0.61
N TYR A 51 -2.43 0.54 1.70
CA TYR A 51 -1.01 0.47 2.02
C TYR A 51 -0.59 -0.97 2.33
N ALA A 52 -1.39 -1.72 3.10
CA ALA A 52 -1.14 -3.13 3.37
C ALA A 52 -1.15 -3.98 2.09
N ALA A 53 -2.10 -3.73 1.18
CA ALA A 53 -2.16 -4.41 -0.11
C ALA A 53 -0.94 -4.11 -0.98
N LEU A 54 -0.52 -2.84 -1.07
CA LEU A 54 0.66 -2.44 -1.83
C LEU A 54 1.94 -3.08 -1.27
N ASN A 55 2.07 -3.14 0.06
CA ASN A 55 3.22 -3.78 0.70
C ASN A 55 3.27 -5.28 0.40
N ALA A 56 2.13 -5.96 0.40
CA ALA A 56 2.05 -7.37 0.04
C ALA A 56 2.47 -7.59 -1.43
N GLU A 57 1.96 -6.76 -2.35
CA GLU A 57 2.33 -6.82 -3.77
C GLU A 57 3.83 -6.54 -4.00
N MET A 58 4.39 -5.55 -3.30
CA MET A 58 5.83 -5.27 -3.33
C MET A 58 6.66 -6.46 -2.84
N TYR A 59 6.21 -7.12 -1.78
CA TYR A 59 6.90 -8.28 -1.23
C TYR A 59 6.86 -9.47 -2.21
N ASP A 60 5.70 -9.75 -2.81
CA ASP A 60 5.56 -10.81 -3.80
C ASP A 60 6.43 -10.56 -5.02
N LEU A 61 6.47 -9.32 -5.52
CA LEU A 61 7.35 -8.93 -6.62
C LEU A 61 8.82 -9.12 -6.25
N TYR A 62 9.21 -8.68 -5.05
CA TYR A 62 10.58 -8.87 -4.54
C TYR A 62 10.95 -10.36 -4.48
N MET A 63 10.05 -11.22 -4.02
CA MET A 63 10.30 -12.66 -3.94
C MET A 63 10.38 -13.32 -5.32
N ALA A 64 9.52 -12.94 -6.26
CA ALA A 64 9.57 -13.43 -7.64
C ALA A 64 10.90 -13.06 -8.30
N VAL A 65 11.32 -11.80 -8.13
CA VAL A 65 12.61 -11.29 -8.60
C VAL A 65 13.78 -12.05 -7.98
N HIS A 66 13.74 -12.29 -6.67
CA HIS A 66 14.79 -13.06 -5.98
C HIS A 66 14.87 -14.50 -6.48
N GLY A 67 13.73 -15.17 -6.69
CA GLY A 67 13.67 -16.49 -7.29
C GLY A 67 14.28 -16.54 -8.68
N ASN A 68 13.98 -15.55 -9.53
CA ASN A 68 14.57 -15.45 -10.87
C ASN A 68 16.09 -15.26 -10.83
N ALA A 69 16.60 -14.47 -9.90
CA ALA A 69 18.04 -14.29 -9.71
C ALA A 69 18.75 -15.60 -9.33
N ILE A 70 18.15 -16.40 -8.45
CA ILE A 70 18.66 -17.74 -8.09
C ILE A 70 18.72 -18.64 -9.33
N VAL A 71 17.65 -18.68 -10.12
CA VAL A 71 17.58 -19.50 -11.35
C VAL A 71 18.62 -19.05 -12.37
N LEU A 72 18.80 -17.74 -12.58
CA LEU A 72 19.84 -17.20 -13.47
C LEU A 72 21.23 -17.61 -13.00
N SER A 73 21.53 -17.45 -11.71
CA SER A 73 22.83 -17.83 -11.15
C SER A 73 23.08 -19.33 -11.27
N ALA A 74 22.06 -20.17 -11.04
CA ALA A 74 22.17 -21.62 -11.16
C ALA A 74 22.41 -22.05 -12.61
N THR A 75 21.67 -21.46 -13.55
CA THR A 75 21.84 -21.72 -14.99
C THR A 75 23.25 -21.34 -15.46
N LEU A 76 23.78 -20.19 -15.03
CA LEU A 76 25.15 -19.79 -15.36
C LEU A 76 26.18 -20.82 -14.85
N ALA A 77 26.04 -21.26 -13.61
CA ALA A 77 26.93 -22.27 -13.03
C ALA A 77 26.81 -23.63 -13.76
N GLU A 78 25.62 -24.03 -14.17
CA GLU A 78 25.40 -25.26 -14.95
C GLU A 78 26.09 -25.20 -16.32
N LEU A 79 25.96 -24.08 -17.04
CA LEU A 79 26.61 -23.86 -18.33
C LEU A 79 28.15 -23.89 -18.20
N GLU A 80 28.68 -23.30 -17.13
CA GLU A 80 30.11 -23.35 -16.81
C GLU A 80 30.58 -24.79 -16.54
N LEU A 81 29.83 -25.57 -15.76
CA LEU A 81 30.12 -26.98 -15.50
C LEU A 81 30.08 -27.84 -16.77
N LYS A 82 29.16 -27.54 -17.70
CA LYS A 82 29.07 -28.18 -19.02
C LYS A 82 30.15 -27.71 -20.00
N LYS A 83 30.95 -26.70 -19.63
CA LYS A 83 31.93 -26.03 -20.50
C LYS A 83 31.31 -25.46 -21.77
N GLU A 84 30.04 -25.05 -21.69
CA GLU A 84 29.35 -24.38 -22.79
C GLU A 84 29.76 -22.92 -22.84
N ALA A 85 30.15 -22.44 -24.03
CA ALA A 85 30.56 -21.06 -24.21
C ALA A 85 29.34 -20.14 -24.23
N ILE A 86 29.26 -19.24 -23.26
CA ILE A 86 28.23 -18.20 -23.20
C ILE A 86 28.74 -16.99 -24.01
N PRO A 87 27.93 -16.43 -24.93
CA PRO A 87 28.30 -15.19 -25.61
C PRO A 87 28.60 -14.06 -24.62
N GLY A 88 29.69 -13.33 -24.82
CA GLY A 88 30.15 -12.31 -23.85
C GLY A 88 29.09 -11.27 -23.51
N TRP A 89 28.36 -10.76 -24.51
CA TRP A 89 27.27 -9.80 -24.31
C TRP A 89 26.12 -10.34 -23.43
N MET A 90 25.87 -11.64 -23.49
CA MET A 90 24.83 -12.29 -22.69
C MET A 90 25.31 -12.47 -21.25
N LEU A 91 26.57 -12.85 -21.07
CA LEU A 91 27.18 -12.98 -19.75
C LEU A 91 27.24 -11.63 -19.02
N GLU A 92 27.69 -10.58 -19.70
CA GLU A 92 27.74 -9.22 -19.16
C GLU A 92 26.36 -8.72 -18.74
N ARG A 93 25.36 -8.88 -19.62
CA ARG A 93 23.98 -8.49 -19.32
C ARG A 93 23.39 -9.28 -18.14
N THR A 94 23.69 -10.57 -18.06
CA THR A 94 23.22 -11.41 -16.94
C THR A 94 23.87 -11.00 -15.63
N LYS A 95 25.18 -10.69 -15.64
CA LYS A 95 25.88 -10.17 -14.46
C LYS A 95 25.33 -8.81 -14.01
N ALA A 96 25.08 -7.89 -14.94
CA ALA A 96 24.48 -6.59 -14.61
C ALA A 96 23.12 -6.75 -13.90
N ILE A 97 22.26 -7.65 -14.41
CA ILE A 97 20.98 -7.98 -13.78
C ILE A 97 21.20 -8.55 -12.35
N LEU A 98 22.14 -9.47 -12.18
CA LEU A 98 22.44 -10.06 -10.87
C LEU A 98 23.02 -9.04 -9.88
N ASP A 99 23.84 -8.11 -10.34
CA ASP A 99 24.44 -7.05 -9.52
C ASP A 99 23.37 -6.07 -9.00
N GLU A 100 22.38 -5.71 -9.84
CA GLU A 100 21.22 -4.93 -9.40
C GLU A 100 20.46 -5.60 -8.25
N TYR A 101 20.43 -6.93 -8.21
CA TYR A 101 19.81 -7.69 -7.12
C TYR A 101 20.65 -7.78 -5.85
N LEU A 102 21.99 -7.74 -5.97
CA LEU A 102 22.88 -7.78 -4.80
C LEU A 102 22.84 -6.48 -3.98
N ILE A 103 22.51 -5.34 -4.60
CA ILE A 103 22.36 -4.04 -3.92
C ILE A 103 21.24 -4.07 -2.88
N PHE A 104 20.20 -4.89 -3.07
CA PHE A 104 19.10 -5.03 -2.11
C PHE A 104 19.49 -5.73 -0.78
N ARG A 105 20.73 -6.20 -0.61
CA ARG A 105 21.21 -6.71 0.70
C ARG A 105 21.48 -5.60 1.74
N GLY A 106 21.42 -4.33 1.35
CA GLY A 106 21.66 -3.18 2.23
C GLY A 106 20.48 -2.76 3.13
N PHE A 107 19.29 -3.35 2.97
CA PHE A 107 18.18 -3.15 3.90
C PHE A 107 18.23 -4.23 5.00
N ARG A 108 19.12 -4.03 5.97
CA ARG A 108 19.09 -4.71 7.27
C ARG A 108 19.09 -3.67 8.37
#